data_AF-A0A957NM89-F1
#
_entry.id   AF-A0A957NM89-F1
#
_cell.length_a   1.000
_cell.length_b   1.000
_cell.length_c   1.000
_cell.angle_alpha   90.00
_cell.angle_beta   90.00
_cell.angle_gamma   90.00
#
_symmetry.space_group_name_H-M   'P 1'
#
loop_
_entity.id
_entity.type
_entity.pdbx_description
1 polymer ?
#
loop_
_entity_poly.entity_id
_entity_poly.type
_entity_poly.pdbx_seq_one_letter_code
_entity_poly.pdbx_strand_id
1 'polypeptide(L)'
;MHKLYPSLKVTAHSLIRICIIVAILLPNTVIAAPATQVTAQNPTDVAFNDAIALYQIGQWQAALAKFEEVQGVYAYYNNRKRNSQALEYIGHAKAALQDLAGALEAYQQSLTLAQALGD
;
A
#
# COMPACT_ATOMS: atom_id res chain seq x y z
N MET A 1 -19.54 -69.45 -16.06
CA MET A 1 -18.09 -69.10 -16.08
C MET A 1 -17.95 -67.62 -16.36
N HIS A 2 -17.08 -66.94 -15.59
CA HIS A 2 -16.49 -65.61 -15.84
C HIS A 2 -17.35 -64.33 -15.71
N LYS A 3 -17.38 -63.87 -14.44
CA LYS A 3 -17.22 -62.50 -13.89
C LYS A 3 -16.94 -61.28 -14.81
N LEU A 4 -17.50 -60.14 -14.33
CA LEU A 4 -16.95 -58.75 -14.28
C LEU A 4 -16.97 -57.95 -15.60
N TYR A 5 -17.55 -56.74 -15.73
CA TYR A 5 -17.66 -55.57 -14.83
C TYR A 5 -18.91 -54.70 -15.15
N PRO A 6 -19.65 -54.14 -14.17
CA PRO A 6 -20.64 -53.10 -14.44
C PRO A 6 -19.99 -51.70 -14.42
N SER A 7 -20.16 -50.98 -15.52
CA SER A 7 -20.38 -49.52 -15.64
C SER A 7 -19.76 -48.61 -14.57
N LEU A 8 -18.50 -48.23 -14.76
CA LEU A 8 -17.89 -47.11 -14.02
C LEU A 8 -18.40 -45.77 -14.57
N LYS A 9 -19.67 -45.42 -14.29
CA LYS A 9 -20.16 -44.04 -14.45
C LYS A 9 -19.65 -43.22 -13.27
N VAL A 10 -18.36 -42.85 -13.28
CA VAL A 10 -17.88 -41.78 -12.42
C VAL A 10 -18.49 -40.49 -12.95
N THR A 11 -19.66 -40.14 -12.43
CA THR A 11 -20.33 -38.87 -12.74
C THR A 11 -19.36 -37.72 -12.44
N ALA A 12 -19.25 -36.74 -13.34
CA ALA A 12 -18.29 -35.62 -13.27
C ALA A 12 -18.23 -34.92 -11.90
N HIS A 13 -19.33 -34.92 -11.15
CA HIS A 13 -19.40 -34.43 -9.78
C HIS A 13 -18.48 -35.18 -8.79
N SER A 14 -18.28 -36.48 -8.98
CA SER A 14 -17.38 -37.30 -8.17
C SER A 14 -15.90 -37.02 -8.45
N LEU A 15 -15.55 -36.67 -9.69
CA LEU A 15 -14.18 -36.27 -10.04
C LEU A 15 -13.83 -34.90 -9.46
N ILE A 16 -14.77 -33.94 -9.51
CA ILE A 16 -14.60 -32.60 -8.92
C ILE A 16 -14.38 -32.70 -7.40
N ARG A 17 -15.16 -33.53 -6.71
CA ARG A 17 -14.98 -33.76 -5.26
C ARG A 17 -13.62 -34.39 -4.93
N ILE A 18 -13.16 -35.35 -5.74
CA ILE A 18 -11.84 -35.97 -5.57
C ILE A 18 -10.72 -34.94 -5.81
N CYS A 19 -10.84 -34.07 -6.82
CA CYS A 19 -9.87 -32.99 -7.07
C CYS A 19 -9.78 -31.99 -5.91
N ILE A 20 -10.91 -31.63 -5.29
CA ILE A 20 -10.92 -30.70 -4.14
C ILE A 20 -10.27 -31.35 -2.92
N ILE A 21 -10.53 -32.65 -2.67
CA ILE A 21 -9.94 -33.38 -1.53
C ILE A 21 -8.43 -33.54 -1.70
N VAL A 22 -7.94 -33.81 -2.92
CA VAL A 22 -6.50 -33.90 -3.22
C VAL A 22 -5.79 -32.55 -3.00
N ALA A 23 -6.44 -31.43 -3.31
CA ALA A 23 -5.87 -30.09 -3.09
C ALA A 23 -5.71 -29.71 -1.61
N ILE A 24 -6.50 -30.32 -0.71
CA ILE A 24 -6.45 -30.05 0.74
C ILE A 24 -5.40 -30.94 1.45
N LEU A 25 -5.09 -32.11 0.88
CA LEU A 25 -4.21 -33.12 1.50
C LEU A 25 -2.74 -32.94 1.14
N LEU A 26 -2.39 -32.06 0.21
CA LEU A 26 -0.98 -31.66 0.02
C LEU A 26 -0.63 -30.68 1.13
N PRO A 27 0.30 -30.99 2.05
CA PRO A 27 0.80 -30.00 2.97
C PRO A 27 1.43 -28.91 2.11
N ASN A 28 0.83 -27.73 2.12
CA ASN A 28 1.49 -26.51 1.67
C ASN A 28 2.74 -26.39 2.53
N THR A 29 3.86 -26.83 1.99
CA THR A 29 5.16 -26.60 2.59
C THR A 29 5.42 -25.12 2.41
N VAL A 30 4.96 -24.34 3.39
CA VAL A 30 5.42 -22.97 3.60
C VAL A 30 6.88 -23.12 3.97
N ILE A 31 7.73 -23.17 2.96
CA ILE A 31 9.14 -22.85 3.14
C ILE A 31 9.08 -21.38 3.58
N ALA A 32 9.23 -21.15 4.88
CA ALA A 32 9.48 -19.83 5.41
C ALA A 32 10.77 -19.36 4.74
N ALA A 33 10.63 -18.64 3.63
CA ALA A 33 11.73 -17.91 3.04
C ALA A 33 12.30 -17.01 4.15
N PRO A 34 13.63 -16.90 4.29
CA PRO A 34 14.19 -15.88 5.16
C PRO A 34 13.56 -14.54 4.77
N ALA A 35 13.29 -13.68 5.75
CA ALA A 35 12.78 -12.33 5.53
C ALA A 35 13.82 -11.47 4.78
N THR A 36 14.13 -11.84 3.54
CA THR A 36 14.70 -10.94 2.55
C THR A 36 13.57 -9.99 2.22
N GLN A 37 13.61 -8.81 2.83
CA GLN A 37 12.95 -7.64 2.30
C GLN A 37 13.52 -7.40 0.89
N VAL A 38 13.02 -8.14 -0.10
CA VAL A 38 12.94 -7.64 -1.45
C VAL A 38 12.12 -6.38 -1.29
N THR A 39 12.76 -5.23 -1.44
CA THR A 39 12.16 -3.90 -1.40
C THR A 39 11.06 -3.82 -2.47
N ALA A 40 9.89 -4.37 -2.16
CA ALA A 40 8.65 -3.87 -2.74
C ALA A 40 8.52 -2.45 -2.19
N GLN A 41 8.97 -1.48 -2.96
CA GLN A 41 8.77 -0.07 -2.62
C GLN A 41 7.27 0.11 -2.36
N ASN A 42 6.92 0.63 -1.18
CA ASN A 42 5.53 0.90 -0.87
C ASN A 42 5.02 1.89 -1.95
N PRO A 43 3.93 1.59 -2.67
CA PRO A 43 3.45 2.44 -3.76
C PRO A 43 3.22 3.89 -3.33
N THR A 44 2.84 4.11 -2.06
CA THR A 44 2.70 5.44 -1.45
C THR A 44 4.03 6.17 -1.33
N ASP A 45 5.12 5.46 -1.02
CA ASP A 45 6.46 6.06 -0.95
C ASP A 45 7.01 6.43 -2.32
N VAL A 46 6.67 5.64 -3.35
CA VAL A 46 6.98 5.99 -4.75
C VAL A 46 6.22 7.26 -5.15
N ALA A 47 4.91 7.31 -4.87
CA ALA A 47 4.09 8.49 -5.16
C ALA A 47 4.57 9.75 -4.41
N PHE A 48 5.09 9.58 -3.19
CA PHE A 48 5.72 10.67 -2.44
C PHE A 48 6.99 11.20 -3.13
N ASN A 49 7.86 10.31 -3.60
CA ASN A 49 9.06 10.70 -4.34
C ASN A 49 8.71 11.38 -5.68
N ASP A 50 7.69 10.90 -6.38
CA ASP A 50 7.17 11.55 -7.59
C ASP A 50 6.68 12.97 -7.30
N ALA A 51 5.99 13.17 -6.17
CA ALA A 51 5.53 14.48 -5.74
C ALA A 51 6.71 15.43 -5.45
N ILE A 52 7.78 14.93 -4.83
CA ILE A 52 9.03 15.70 -4.65
C ILE A 52 9.63 16.08 -5.99
N ALA A 53 9.71 15.15 -6.95
CA ALA A 53 10.25 15.43 -8.28
C ALA A 53 9.44 16.53 -8.99
N LEU A 54 8.10 16.46 -8.94
CA LEU A 54 7.23 17.51 -9.48
C LEU A 54 7.45 18.87 -8.81
N TYR A 55 7.61 18.88 -7.49
CA TYR A 55 7.89 20.11 -6.73
C TYR A 55 9.21 20.75 -7.18
N GLN A 56 10.27 19.94 -7.33
CA GLN A 56 11.60 20.41 -7.73
C GLN A 56 11.62 21.03 -9.13
N ILE A 57 10.79 20.55 -10.06
CA ILE A 57 10.68 21.11 -11.42
C ILE A 57 9.65 22.26 -11.53
N GLY A 58 9.12 22.74 -10.41
CA GLY A 58 8.20 23.87 -10.37
C GLY A 58 6.73 23.54 -10.65
N GLN A 59 6.37 22.26 -10.76
CA GLN A 59 4.97 21.84 -10.94
C GLN A 59 4.25 21.77 -9.58
N TRP A 60 4.20 22.90 -8.87
CA TRP A 60 3.74 22.96 -7.47
C TRP A 60 2.28 22.52 -7.31
N GLN A 61 1.40 22.83 -8.26
CA GLN A 61 0.00 22.40 -8.21
C GLN A 61 -0.14 20.87 -8.30
N ALA A 62 0.62 20.24 -9.21
CA ALA A 62 0.61 18.79 -9.39
C ALA A 62 1.29 18.07 -8.22
N ALA A 63 2.38 18.64 -7.70
CA ALA A 63 3.05 18.16 -6.50
C ALA A 63 2.11 18.21 -5.29
N LEU A 64 1.41 19.34 -5.08
CA LEU A 64 0.45 19.52 -3.99
C LEU A 64 -0.63 18.42 -4.01
N ALA A 65 -1.26 18.21 -5.17
CA ALA A 65 -2.31 17.18 -5.31
C ALA A 65 -1.80 15.78 -4.93
N LYS A 66 -0.58 15.41 -5.37
CA LYS A 66 0.02 14.14 -4.98
C LYS A 66 0.38 14.09 -3.50
N PHE A 67 0.95 15.15 -2.93
CA PHE A 67 1.26 15.16 -1.50
C PHE A 67 0.00 15.01 -0.64
N GLU A 68 -1.12 15.63 -1.01
CA GLU A 68 -2.41 15.47 -0.32
C GLU A 68 -2.95 14.03 -0.41
N GLU A 69 -2.84 13.38 -1.57
CA GLU A 69 -3.20 11.96 -1.73
C GLU A 69 -2.36 11.07 -0.79
N VAL A 70 -1.04 11.24 -0.82
CA VAL A 70 -0.09 10.45 -0.04
C VAL A 70 -0.31 10.70 1.47
N GLN A 71 -0.55 11.95 1.86
CA GLN A 71 -0.87 12.35 3.23
C GLN A 71 -2.10 11.60 3.76
N GLY A 72 -3.16 11.50 2.95
CA GLY A 72 -4.38 10.77 3.32
C GLY A 72 -4.11 9.29 3.60
N VAL A 73 -3.24 8.67 2.81
CA VAL A 73 -2.81 7.28 3.03
C VAL A 73 -2.00 7.14 4.32
N TYR A 74 -1.02 8.03 4.54
CA TYR A 74 -0.22 8.00 5.77
C TYR A 74 -1.07 8.26 7.02
N ALA A 75 -2.07 9.14 6.94
CA ALA A 75 -3.03 9.37 8.00
C ALA A 75 -3.88 8.13 8.29
N TYR A 76 -4.41 7.48 7.24
CA TYR A 76 -5.23 6.27 7.37
C TYR A 76 -4.50 5.13 8.07
N TYR A 77 -3.23 4.89 7.72
CA TYR A 77 -2.39 3.87 8.35
C TYR A 77 -1.71 4.33 9.64
N ASN A 78 -2.06 5.52 10.16
CA ASN A 78 -1.49 6.12 11.36
C ASN A 78 0.06 6.21 11.33
N ASN A 79 0.63 6.38 10.13
CA ASN A 79 2.06 6.60 9.94
C ASN A 79 2.40 8.07 10.21
N ARG A 80 2.41 8.44 11.50
CA ARG A 80 2.57 9.83 11.96
C ARG A 80 3.84 10.50 11.42
N LYS A 81 4.96 9.77 11.35
CA LYS A 81 6.22 10.29 10.84
C LYS A 81 6.10 10.71 9.38
N ARG A 82 5.60 9.80 8.52
CA ARG A 82 5.45 10.12 7.09
C ARG A 82 4.33 11.12 6.82
N ASN A 83 3.27 11.08 7.62
CA ASN A 83 2.19 12.07 7.57
C ASN A 83 2.71 13.48 7.86
N SER A 84 3.50 13.65 8.93
CA SER A 84 4.16 14.92 9.27
C SER A 84 5.03 15.43 8.11
N GLN A 85 5.85 14.55 7.50
CA GLN A 85 6.65 14.93 6.34
C GLN A 85 5.80 15.34 5.13
N ALA A 86 4.71 14.61 4.83
CA ALA A 86 3.82 14.98 3.74
C ALA A 86 3.17 16.36 3.97
N LEU A 87 2.72 16.65 5.19
CA LEU A 87 2.18 17.96 5.56
C LEU A 87 3.20 19.10 5.43
N GLU A 88 4.48 18.83 5.73
CA GLU A 88 5.55 19.81 5.52
C GLU A 88 5.70 20.18 4.03
N TYR A 89 5.73 19.18 3.14
CA TYR A 89 5.79 19.42 1.69
C TYR A 89 4.52 20.05 1.12
N ILE A 90 3.35 19.75 1.68
CA ILE A 90 2.10 20.46 1.36
C ILE A 90 2.27 21.95 1.70
N GLY A 91 2.83 22.27 2.87
CA GLY A 91 3.16 23.63 3.26
C GLY A 91 4.09 24.31 2.27
N HIS A 92 5.17 23.64 1.85
CA HIS A 92 6.09 24.16 0.85
C HIS A 92 5.41 24.43 -0.49
N ALA A 93 4.60 23.49 -0.98
CA ALA A 93 3.89 23.63 -2.25
C ALA A 93 2.85 24.77 -2.21
N LYS A 94 2.07 24.90 -1.12
CA LYS A 94 1.12 26.00 -0.94
C LYS A 94 1.82 27.36 -0.86
N ALA A 95 2.95 27.44 -0.17
CA ALA A 95 3.75 28.67 -0.10
C ALA A 95 4.27 29.09 -1.49
N ALA A 96 4.76 28.12 -2.30
CA ALA A 96 5.17 28.37 -3.68
C ALA A 96 4.00 28.88 -4.55
N LEU A 97 2.78 28.41 -4.28
CA LEU A 97 1.54 28.84 -4.92
C LEU A 97 0.93 30.13 -4.35
N GLN A 98 1.62 30.81 -3.43
CA GLN A 98 1.16 32.02 -2.73
C GLN A 98 -0.05 31.82 -1.80
N ASP A 99 -0.44 30.58 -1.51
CA ASP A 99 -1.40 30.25 -0.45
C ASP A 99 -0.69 30.18 0.91
N LEU A 100 -0.32 31.35 1.44
CA LEU A 100 0.42 31.44 2.71
C LEU A 100 -0.41 31.00 3.92
N ALA A 101 -1.73 31.22 3.88
CA ALA A 101 -2.63 30.80 4.95
C ALA A 101 -2.73 29.28 5.02
N GLY A 102 -2.97 28.62 3.89
CA GLY A 102 -3.00 27.15 3.84
C GLY A 102 -1.63 26.52 4.08
N ALA A 103 -0.53 27.19 3.71
CA ALA A 103 0.82 26.73 4.03
C ALA A 103 1.06 26.73 5.55
N LEU A 104 0.70 27.81 6.24
CA LEU A 104 0.83 27.93 7.69
C LEU A 104 0.05 26.83 8.42
N GLU A 105 -1.18 26.56 7.99
CA GLU A 105 -2.00 25.47 8.54
C GLU A 105 -1.31 24.11 8.39
N ALA A 106 -0.79 23.82 7.19
CA ALA A 106 -0.09 22.55 6.93
C ALA A 106 1.16 22.38 7.82
N TYR A 107 1.95 23.45 7.98
CA TYR A 107 3.12 23.42 8.87
C TYR A 107 2.72 23.22 10.34
N GLN A 108 1.64 23.86 10.80
CA GLN A 108 1.15 23.69 12.18
C GLN A 108 0.69 22.24 12.45
N GLN A 109 -0.02 21.64 11.49
CA GLN A 109 -0.40 20.23 11.58
C GLN A 109 0.83 19.31 11.58
N SER A 110 1.82 19.57 10.71
CA SER A 110 3.07 18.82 10.68
C SER A 110 3.83 18.89 12.01
N LEU A 111 3.96 20.10 12.58
CA LEU A 111 4.62 20.34 13.87
C LEU A 111 3.91 19.59 15.01
N THR A 112 2.58 19.64 15.04
CA THR A 112 1.78 18.93 16.06
C THR A 112 2.06 17.43 16.02
N LEU A 113 2.12 16.83 14.82
CA LEU A 113 2.46 15.41 14.67
C LEU A 113 3.91 15.10 15.05
N ALA A 114 4.85 15.99 14.71
CA ALA A 114 6.26 15.82 15.05
C ALA A 114 6.49 15.89 16.57
N GLN A 115 5.81 16.79 17.28
CA GLN A 115 5.84 16.88 18.73
C GLN A 115 5.29 15.60 19.39
N ALA A 116 4.16 15.08 18.88
CA ALA A 116 3.57 13.84 19.37
C ALA A 116 4.40 12.56 19.10
N LEU A 117 5.53 12.66 18.40
CA LEU A 117 6.50 11.57 18.21
C LEU A 117 7.73 11.69 19.13
N GLY A 118 7.94 12.86 19.74
CA GLY A 118 9.07 13.15 20.64
C GLY A 118 8.72 13.06 22.13
N ASP A 119 7.44 13.02 22.47
CA ASP A 119 6.90 12.69 23.81
C ASP A 119 6.81 11.16 24.02
#